data_AF-A0A368F821-F1
#
_entry.id   AF-A0A368F821-F1
#
_cell.length_a   1.000
_cell.length_b   1.000
_cell.length_c   1.000
_cell.angle_alpha   90.00
_cell.angle_beta   90.00
_cell.angle_gamma   90.00
#
_symmetry.space_group_name_H-M   'P 1'
#
loop_
_entity.id
_entity.type
_entity.pdbx_description
1 polymer ?
#
loop_
_entity_poly.entity_id
_entity_poly.type
_entity_poly.pdbx_seq_one_letter_code
_entity_poly.pdbx_strand_id
1 'polypeptide(L)'
;LFAVLAEEINSYDPDYGTFIGELPNLADGDVRGKVYVVNDTTLQIVNFTYNGNAPDLYFWMDRKESPTTDGTKVPSFEFGITPLGKYENAEQVVLTLPGRHKITNFKSFSLFCYKYEHNFGSVAIPENLIVPRPQFLASELKGSRYSVGSGPILILDKRTIKIFGFTFDADKAPDGYFFVGRGPNVAHDAGVKVPIRGRDTPEL
;
A
#
# COMPACT_ATOMS: atom_id res chain seq x y z
N LEU A 1 10.59 -28.23 -16.35
CA LEU A 1 9.92 -27.90 -15.07
C LEU A 1 10.50 -26.58 -14.58
N PHE A 2 9.75 -25.49 -14.63
CA PHE A 2 10.12 -24.30 -13.86
C PHE A 2 9.67 -24.54 -12.43
N ALA A 3 10.62 -24.69 -11.50
CA ALA A 3 10.30 -24.61 -10.09
C ALA A 3 9.92 -23.15 -9.82
N VAL A 4 8.65 -22.89 -9.52
CA VAL A 4 8.25 -21.63 -8.92
C VAL A 4 8.84 -21.65 -7.51
N LEU A 5 9.92 -20.89 -7.29
CA LEU A 5 10.44 -20.70 -5.94
C LEU A 5 9.35 -20.01 -5.13
N ALA A 6 9.00 -20.60 -3.99
CA ALA A 6 8.13 -19.94 -3.03
C ALA A 6 8.83 -18.64 -2.58
N GLU A 7 8.07 -17.56 -2.56
CA GLU A 7 8.57 -16.26 -2.16
C GLU A 7 8.89 -16.30 -0.66
N GLU A 8 10.09 -15.87 -0.28
CA GLU A 8 10.55 -15.98 1.10
C GLU A 8 10.03 -14.80 1.93
N ILE A 9 9.65 -15.06 3.17
CA ILE A 9 9.29 -14.00 4.13
C ILE A 9 10.43 -12.98 4.22
N ASN A 10 10.09 -11.70 4.21
CA ASN A 10 11.02 -10.57 4.15
C ASN A 10 11.76 -10.36 2.82
N SER A 11 11.47 -11.13 1.77
CA SER A 11 11.95 -10.78 0.42
C SER A 11 11.30 -9.48 -0.05
N TYR A 12 12.09 -8.61 -0.68
CA TYR A 12 11.62 -7.32 -1.20
C TYR A 12 11.34 -7.44 -2.70
N ASP A 13 10.10 -7.13 -3.08
CA ASP A 13 9.68 -6.95 -4.45
C ASP A 13 9.57 -5.44 -4.77
N PRO A 14 10.23 -4.93 -5.83
CA PRO A 14 10.17 -3.51 -6.18
C PRO A 14 8.76 -3.00 -6.53
N ASP A 15 7.91 -3.86 -7.09
CA ASP A 15 6.53 -3.53 -7.47
C ASP A 15 5.59 -3.68 -6.28
N TYR A 16 5.89 -4.55 -5.31
CA TYR A 16 4.95 -4.94 -4.25
C TYR A 16 5.33 -4.56 -2.81
N GLY A 17 6.61 -4.46 -2.48
CA GLY A 17 7.11 -4.22 -1.13
C GLY A 17 7.68 -5.48 -0.49
N THR A 18 7.73 -5.52 0.84
CA THR A 18 8.28 -6.68 1.56
C THR A 18 7.22 -7.76 1.74
N PHE A 19 7.45 -8.95 1.20
CA PHE A 19 6.53 -10.09 1.33
C PHE A 19 6.46 -10.58 2.77
N ILE A 20 5.24 -10.77 3.29
CA ILE A 20 5.01 -11.29 4.65
C ILE A 20 4.16 -12.55 4.70
N GLY A 21 3.63 -13.02 3.56
CA GLY A 21 2.92 -14.29 3.48
C GLY A 21 1.75 -14.28 2.51
N GLU A 22 1.16 -15.45 2.32
CA GLU A 22 -0.05 -15.65 1.51
C GLU A 22 -1.23 -15.96 2.42
N LEU A 23 -2.39 -15.36 2.14
CA LEU A 23 -3.61 -15.59 2.90
C LEU A 23 -4.10 -17.04 2.68
N PRO A 24 -4.25 -17.84 3.73
CA PRO A 24 -4.87 -19.15 3.61
C PRO A 24 -6.40 -19.01 3.49
N ASN A 25 -7.05 -20.01 2.89
CA ASN A 25 -8.51 -20.12 2.84
C ASN A 25 -9.01 -21.01 3.99
N LEU A 26 -9.39 -20.42 5.13
CA LEU A 26 -9.73 -21.19 6.34
C LEU A 26 -11.24 -21.41 6.58
N ALA A 27 -12.12 -20.67 5.90
CA ALA A 27 -13.56 -20.64 6.23
C ALA A 27 -14.46 -20.61 4.97
N ASP A 28 -14.11 -21.38 3.94
CA ASP A 28 -14.87 -21.47 2.67
C ASP A 28 -15.14 -20.12 2.00
N GLY A 29 -14.25 -19.15 2.20
CA GLY A 29 -14.36 -17.79 1.69
C GLY A 29 -13.79 -17.59 0.28
N ASP A 30 -13.19 -18.62 -0.32
CA ASP A 30 -12.30 -18.48 -1.51
C ASP A 30 -11.29 -17.35 -1.30
N VAL A 31 -10.66 -17.33 -0.12
CA VAL A 31 -9.67 -16.31 0.21
C VAL A 31 -8.35 -16.67 -0.45
N ARG A 32 -7.84 -15.75 -1.27
CA ARG A 32 -6.51 -15.83 -1.90
C ARG A 32 -5.87 -14.46 -1.90
N GLY A 33 -4.55 -14.40 -1.88
CA GLY A 33 -3.81 -13.16 -2.07
C GLY A 33 -2.49 -13.14 -1.30
N LYS A 34 -1.49 -12.51 -1.89
CA LYS A 34 -0.17 -12.32 -1.29
C LYS A 34 -0.09 -10.99 -0.58
N VAL A 35 0.40 -10.97 0.66
CA VAL A 35 0.43 -9.78 1.50
C VAL A 35 1.85 -9.22 1.54
N TYR A 36 1.94 -7.91 1.31
CA TYR A 36 3.18 -7.15 1.29
C TYR A 36 3.09 -5.93 2.18
N VAL A 37 4.19 -5.61 2.86
CA VAL A 37 4.38 -4.37 3.60
C VAL A 37 4.97 -3.32 2.67
N VAL A 38 4.27 -2.21 2.50
CA VAL A 38 4.66 -1.09 1.61
C VAL A 38 5.55 -0.10 2.36
N ASN A 39 5.17 0.23 3.59
CA ASN A 39 5.88 1.11 4.51
C ASN A 39 5.47 0.78 5.96
N ASP A 40 5.75 1.65 6.93
CA ASP A 40 5.47 1.39 8.34
C ASP A 40 3.98 1.37 8.70
N THR A 41 3.10 1.97 7.89
CA THR A 41 1.66 2.08 8.14
C THR A 41 0.78 1.44 7.07
N THR A 42 1.36 0.98 5.97
CA THR A 42 0.60 0.55 4.78
C THR A 42 1.01 -0.85 4.36
N LEU A 43 0.01 -1.69 4.17
CA LEU A 43 0.14 -3.01 3.56
C LEU A 43 -0.67 -3.04 2.26
N GLN A 44 -0.40 -4.06 1.46
CA GLN A 44 -1.21 -4.35 0.30
C GLN A 44 -1.34 -5.85 0.09
N ILE A 45 -2.40 -6.22 -0.63
CA ILE A 45 -2.69 -7.59 -1.00
C ILE A 45 -2.69 -7.66 -2.53
N VAL A 46 -1.92 -8.56 -3.10
CA VAL A 46 -1.79 -8.76 -4.55
C VAL A 46 -2.59 -9.99 -4.96
N ASN A 47 -3.33 -9.88 -6.07
CA ASN A 47 -4.23 -10.91 -6.61
C ASN A 47 -5.26 -11.38 -5.57
N PHE A 48 -5.90 -10.42 -4.91
CA PHE A 48 -6.83 -10.68 -3.82
C PHE A 48 -8.17 -11.21 -4.34
N THR A 49 -8.64 -12.31 -3.77
CA THR A 49 -9.98 -12.85 -4.00
C THR A 49 -10.66 -13.14 -2.67
N TYR A 50 -11.96 -12.86 -2.61
CA TYR A 50 -12.85 -13.25 -1.53
C TYR A 50 -14.28 -13.32 -2.08
N ASN A 51 -14.99 -14.41 -1.80
CA ASN A 51 -16.29 -14.70 -2.40
C ASN A 51 -17.45 -13.79 -1.92
N GLY A 52 -17.30 -13.06 -0.81
CA GLY A 52 -18.32 -12.14 -0.30
C GLY A 52 -19.38 -12.76 0.61
N ASN A 53 -19.25 -14.04 0.98
CA ASN A 53 -20.33 -14.77 1.66
C ASN A 53 -20.45 -14.52 3.18
N ALA A 54 -19.40 -14.03 3.84
CA ALA A 54 -19.46 -13.70 5.24
C ALA A 54 -20.17 -12.36 5.48
N PRO A 55 -21.12 -12.30 6.43
CA PRO A 55 -21.99 -11.14 6.59
C PRO A 55 -21.36 -9.96 7.33
N ASP A 56 -20.21 -10.16 7.99
CA ASP A 56 -19.58 -9.15 8.85
C ASP A 56 -18.04 -9.28 8.84
N LEU A 57 -17.45 -9.44 7.65
CA LEU A 57 -16.02 -9.66 7.45
C LEU A 57 -15.26 -8.34 7.28
N TYR A 58 -14.07 -8.24 7.86
CA TYR A 58 -13.21 -7.06 7.81
C TYR A 58 -11.76 -7.43 7.57
N PHE A 59 -10.99 -6.50 7.00
CA PHE A 59 -9.54 -6.50 7.16
C PHE A 59 -9.20 -6.11 8.60
N TRP A 60 -8.33 -6.89 9.22
CA TRP A 60 -8.16 -6.88 10.67
C TRP A 60 -6.69 -6.97 11.04
N MET A 61 -6.24 -6.12 11.96
CA MET A 61 -4.90 -6.18 12.54
C MET A 61 -5.01 -6.51 14.02
N ASP A 62 -4.24 -7.50 14.50
CA ASP A 62 -4.26 -7.88 15.91
C ASP A 62 -2.85 -7.92 16.51
N ARG A 63 -2.73 -7.58 17.79
CA ARG A 63 -1.49 -7.70 18.58
C ARG A 63 -1.26 -9.14 19.07
N LYS A 64 -2.20 -10.03 18.79
CA LYS A 64 -2.12 -11.48 18.97
C LYS A 64 -1.83 -12.17 17.64
N GLU A 65 -1.24 -13.37 17.71
CA GLU A 65 -0.91 -14.17 16.52
C GLU A 65 -2.16 -14.73 15.83
N SER A 66 -3.22 -14.96 16.59
CA SER A 66 -4.56 -15.26 16.06
C SER A 66 -5.48 -14.06 16.28
N PRO A 67 -6.35 -13.72 15.33
CA PRO A 67 -7.25 -12.57 15.46
C PRO A 67 -8.26 -12.80 16.59
N THR A 68 -8.52 -11.73 17.33
CA THR A 68 -9.48 -11.62 18.43
C THR A 68 -10.39 -10.42 18.21
N THR A 69 -11.43 -10.29 19.03
CA THR A 69 -12.33 -9.13 19.01
C THR A 69 -11.67 -7.82 19.46
N ASP A 70 -10.49 -7.88 20.11
CA ASP A 70 -9.71 -6.71 20.56
C ASP A 70 -8.85 -6.07 19.44
N GLY A 71 -8.80 -6.68 18.26
CA GLY A 71 -8.02 -6.14 17.14
C GLY A 71 -8.63 -4.87 16.52
N THR A 72 -7.99 -4.41 15.45
CA THR A 72 -8.26 -3.13 14.80
C THR A 72 -8.76 -3.36 13.37
N LYS A 73 -9.96 -2.85 13.06
CA LYS A 73 -10.49 -2.79 11.69
C LYS A 73 -9.61 -1.88 10.84
N VAL A 74 -9.20 -2.35 9.66
CA VAL A 74 -8.47 -1.53 8.68
C VAL A 74 -9.39 -1.22 7.50
N PRO A 75 -9.62 0.07 7.18
CA PRO A 75 -10.51 0.41 6.09
C PRO A 75 -9.90 0.10 4.73
N SER A 76 -10.72 -0.38 3.80
CA SER A 76 -10.35 -0.45 2.37
C SER A 76 -10.85 0.78 1.63
N PHE A 77 -10.37 0.97 0.39
CA PHE A 77 -10.86 2.06 -0.47
C PHE A 77 -12.32 1.84 -0.87
N GLU A 78 -12.68 0.60 -1.20
CA GLU A 78 -13.98 0.21 -1.75
C GLU A 78 -15.08 0.16 -0.69
N PHE A 79 -14.76 -0.27 0.53
CA PHE A 79 -15.74 -0.51 1.58
C PHE A 79 -15.53 0.36 2.83
N GLY A 80 -14.43 1.12 2.93
CA GLY A 80 -14.13 1.87 4.14
C GLY A 80 -14.15 0.96 5.36
N ILE A 81 -14.92 1.33 6.39
CA ILE A 81 -15.08 0.54 7.63
C ILE A 81 -16.29 -0.40 7.64
N THR A 82 -17.04 -0.51 6.53
CA THR A 82 -18.19 -1.42 6.45
C THR A 82 -17.73 -2.86 6.19
N PRO A 83 -18.59 -3.88 6.39
CA PRO A 83 -18.27 -5.25 6.00
C PRO A 83 -17.81 -5.34 4.54
N LEU A 84 -16.83 -6.23 4.29
CA LEU A 84 -16.29 -6.47 2.96
C LEU A 84 -17.31 -7.19 2.07
N GLY A 85 -17.49 -6.68 0.86
CA GLY A 85 -18.15 -7.39 -0.23
C GLY A 85 -17.20 -8.34 -0.96
N LYS A 86 -17.68 -8.87 -2.08
CA LYS A 86 -16.89 -9.75 -2.96
C LYS A 86 -15.70 -9.01 -3.57
N TYR A 87 -14.56 -9.68 -3.65
CA TYR A 87 -13.41 -9.29 -4.47
C TYR A 87 -13.16 -10.38 -5.51
N GLU A 88 -13.18 -10.02 -6.79
CA GLU A 88 -12.94 -10.94 -7.91
C GLU A 88 -11.57 -10.69 -8.53
N ASN A 89 -10.56 -11.44 -8.06
CA ASN A 89 -9.18 -11.33 -8.56
C ASN A 89 -8.69 -9.87 -8.66
N ALA A 90 -8.92 -9.10 -7.61
CA ALA A 90 -8.46 -7.72 -7.54
C ALA A 90 -6.93 -7.73 -7.61
N GLU A 91 -6.37 -7.09 -8.63
CA GLU A 91 -4.92 -7.07 -8.84
C GLU A 91 -4.20 -6.59 -7.58
N GLN A 92 -4.72 -5.55 -6.93
CA GLN A 92 -4.14 -4.95 -5.73
C GLN A 92 -5.22 -4.33 -4.83
N VAL A 93 -5.16 -4.66 -3.54
CA VAL A 93 -5.91 -3.96 -2.46
C VAL A 93 -4.91 -3.28 -1.55
N VAL A 94 -5.05 -1.97 -1.32
CA VAL A 94 -4.12 -1.21 -0.46
C VAL A 94 -4.82 -0.78 0.80
N LEU A 95 -4.16 -1.06 1.93
CA LEU A 95 -4.72 -0.84 3.26
C LEU A 95 -3.74 0.01 4.07
N THR A 96 -4.18 1.21 4.44
CA THR A 96 -3.44 2.09 5.35
C THR A 96 -4.05 1.95 6.73
N LEU A 97 -3.22 1.62 7.72
CA LEU A 97 -3.67 1.45 9.11
C LEU A 97 -4.31 2.75 9.62
N PRO A 98 -5.45 2.67 10.31
CA PRO A 98 -6.07 3.84 10.92
C PRO A 98 -5.29 4.29 12.14
N GLY A 99 -5.38 5.59 12.47
CA GLY A 99 -4.54 6.18 13.51
C GLY A 99 -3.05 6.09 13.14
N ARG A 100 -2.18 6.70 13.92
CA ARG A 100 -0.72 6.65 13.66
C ARG A 100 -0.10 5.30 14.06
N HIS A 101 -0.80 4.20 13.81
CA HIS A 101 -0.37 2.86 14.13
C HIS A 101 0.67 2.36 13.13
N LYS A 102 1.69 1.66 13.63
CA LYS A 102 2.70 0.99 12.82
C LYS A 102 2.38 -0.50 12.72
N ILE A 103 2.65 -1.10 11.56
CA ILE A 103 2.45 -2.53 11.31
C ILE A 103 3.25 -3.38 12.31
N THR A 104 4.46 -2.94 12.67
CA THR A 104 5.33 -3.63 13.65
C THR A 104 4.77 -3.67 15.07
N ASN A 105 3.66 -2.97 15.35
CA ASN A 105 2.98 -3.06 16.65
C ASN A 105 2.00 -4.24 16.73
N PHE A 106 1.78 -4.95 15.62
CA PHE A 106 0.83 -6.04 15.48
C PHE A 106 1.57 -7.35 15.20
N LYS A 107 0.89 -8.45 15.48
CA LYS A 107 1.39 -9.82 15.27
C LYS A 107 0.68 -10.54 14.12
N SER A 108 -0.50 -10.09 13.72
CA SER A 108 -1.24 -10.68 12.60
C SER A 108 -2.01 -9.65 11.78
N PHE A 109 -2.11 -9.95 10.49
CA PHE A 109 -3.08 -9.37 9.57
C PHE A 109 -4.05 -10.47 9.14
N SER A 110 -5.35 -10.20 9.19
CA SER A 110 -6.39 -11.21 9.01
C SER A 110 -7.59 -10.70 8.22
N LEU A 111 -8.34 -11.65 7.64
CA LEU A 111 -9.76 -11.47 7.39
C LEU A 111 -10.55 -12.05 8.57
N PHE A 112 -11.25 -11.20 9.29
CA PHE A 112 -11.94 -11.57 10.52
C PHE A 112 -13.42 -11.22 10.47
N CYS A 113 -14.27 -12.22 10.71
CA CYS A 113 -15.72 -12.05 10.74
C CYS A 113 -16.12 -11.72 12.18
N TYR A 114 -16.39 -10.45 12.45
CA TYR A 114 -16.54 -9.95 13.82
C TYR A 114 -17.78 -10.54 14.50
N LYS A 115 -18.93 -10.58 13.80
CA LYS A 115 -20.18 -11.17 14.29
C LYS A 115 -20.07 -12.62 14.79
N TYR A 116 -19.24 -13.44 14.16
CA TYR A 116 -19.09 -14.86 14.48
C TYR A 116 -17.72 -15.21 15.05
N GLU A 117 -16.88 -14.20 15.30
CA GLU A 117 -15.51 -14.33 15.78
C GLU A 117 -14.68 -15.35 14.99
N HIS A 118 -14.90 -15.41 13.68
CA HIS A 118 -14.33 -16.44 12.82
C HIS A 118 -13.18 -15.90 11.97
N ASN A 119 -12.06 -16.62 11.96
CA ASN A 119 -10.89 -16.32 11.15
C ASN A 119 -11.04 -16.91 9.74
N PHE A 120 -11.07 -16.06 8.71
CA PHE A 120 -11.17 -16.49 7.31
C PHE A 120 -9.80 -16.74 6.67
N GLY A 121 -8.75 -16.23 7.29
CA GLY A 121 -7.37 -16.32 6.83
C GLY A 121 -6.51 -15.31 7.57
N SER A 122 -5.30 -15.70 7.94
CA SER A 122 -4.36 -14.82 8.65
C SER A 122 -2.94 -15.03 8.16
N VAL A 123 -2.20 -13.93 8.13
CA VAL A 123 -0.76 -13.90 7.90
C VAL A 123 -0.10 -13.34 9.16
N ALA A 124 0.94 -14.02 9.64
CA ALA A 124 1.73 -13.54 10.77
C ALA A 124 2.61 -12.35 10.33
N ILE A 125 2.70 -11.33 11.18
CA ILE A 125 3.68 -10.26 11.02
C ILE A 125 5.00 -10.76 11.62
N PRO A 126 6.09 -10.91 10.82
CA PRO A 126 7.36 -11.41 11.34
C PRO A 126 7.93 -10.46 12.40
N GLU A 127 8.48 -10.99 13.49
CA GLU A 127 9.11 -10.16 14.54
C GLU A 127 10.32 -9.37 14.00
N ASN A 128 11.02 -9.92 13.02
CA ASN A 128 12.13 -9.29 12.31
C ASN A 128 11.72 -8.65 10.98
N LEU A 129 10.48 -8.14 10.87
CA LEU A 129 9.95 -7.52 9.67
C LEU A 129 10.89 -6.45 9.10
N ILE A 130 11.28 -6.61 7.83
CA ILE A 130 12.05 -5.62 7.09
C ILE A 130 11.10 -4.65 6.41
N VAL A 131 10.87 -3.49 7.04
CA VAL A 131 10.01 -2.45 6.46
C VAL A 131 10.80 -1.65 5.41
N PRO A 132 10.26 -1.45 4.20
CA PRO A 132 10.87 -0.55 3.21
C PRO A 132 11.04 0.85 3.81
N ARG A 133 12.26 1.40 3.74
CA ARG A 133 12.60 2.69 4.36
C ARG A 133 12.58 3.82 3.33
N PRO A 134 12.23 5.05 3.74
CA PRO A 134 12.36 6.20 2.87
C PRO A 134 13.79 6.41 2.38
N GLN A 135 13.93 6.83 1.12
CA GLN A 135 15.21 7.10 0.48
C GLN A 135 15.17 8.41 -0.29
N PHE A 136 16.23 9.21 -0.20
CA PHE A 136 16.37 10.38 -1.05
C PHE A 136 16.86 9.97 -2.44
N LEU A 137 16.27 10.58 -3.48
CA LEU A 137 16.86 10.54 -4.81
C LEU A 137 18.15 11.37 -4.83
N ALA A 138 19.09 10.95 -5.68
CA ALA A 138 20.37 11.63 -5.85
C ALA A 138 20.25 12.99 -6.55
N SER A 139 19.12 13.27 -7.21
CA SER A 139 18.89 14.46 -8.00
C SER A 139 17.55 15.10 -7.69
N GLU A 140 17.50 16.42 -7.88
CA GLU A 140 16.31 17.25 -7.74
C GLU A 140 15.65 17.49 -9.11
N LEU A 141 14.42 18.01 -9.13
CA LEU A 141 13.79 18.45 -10.36
C LEU A 141 14.47 19.73 -10.86
N LYS A 142 14.81 19.77 -12.15
CA LYS A 142 15.33 20.96 -12.81
C LYS A 142 14.79 21.03 -14.23
N GLY A 143 13.92 21.99 -14.49
CA GLY A 143 13.41 22.26 -15.83
C GLY A 143 14.17 23.39 -16.52
N SER A 144 14.10 23.38 -17.85
CA SER A 144 14.64 24.43 -18.70
C SER A 144 13.70 25.62 -18.91
N ARG A 145 12.43 25.50 -18.48
CA ARG A 145 11.37 26.51 -18.63
C ARG A 145 10.50 26.58 -17.39
N TYR A 146 9.81 27.70 -17.25
CA TYR A 146 8.78 27.94 -16.22
C TYR A 146 9.27 27.69 -14.79
N SER A 147 10.55 27.98 -14.52
CA SER A 147 11.16 27.90 -13.19
C SER A 147 10.94 26.56 -12.46
N VAL A 148 10.83 25.45 -13.20
CA VAL A 148 10.67 24.13 -12.59
C VAL A 148 11.93 23.78 -11.79
N GLY A 149 11.76 23.65 -10.49
CA GLY A 149 12.82 23.34 -9.54
C GLY A 149 12.26 22.55 -8.37
N SER A 150 13.13 21.87 -7.64
CA SER A 150 12.83 21.37 -6.31
C SER A 150 14.08 21.37 -5.44
N GLY A 151 13.89 21.29 -4.12
CA GLY A 151 14.89 20.72 -3.23
C GLY A 151 14.90 19.19 -3.30
N PRO A 152 15.37 18.51 -2.23
CA PRO A 152 15.46 17.06 -2.20
C PRO A 152 14.14 16.36 -2.52
N ILE A 153 14.23 15.18 -3.14
CA ILE A 153 13.07 14.32 -3.39
C ILE A 153 13.21 13.08 -2.51
N LEU A 154 12.23 12.86 -1.63
CA LEU A 154 12.17 11.71 -0.74
C LEU A 154 11.17 10.70 -1.28
N ILE A 155 11.65 9.53 -1.67
CA ILE A 155 10.79 8.34 -1.82
C ILE A 155 10.41 7.93 -0.40
N LEU A 156 9.15 8.10 -0.03
CA LEU A 156 8.64 7.62 1.26
C LEU A 156 8.42 6.11 1.18
N ASP A 157 7.83 5.68 0.07
CA ASP A 157 7.54 4.30 -0.26
C ASP A 157 7.27 4.15 -1.77
N LYS A 158 7.00 2.93 -2.24
CA LYS A 158 6.78 2.66 -3.67
C LYS A 158 5.55 3.33 -4.29
N ARG A 159 4.65 3.92 -3.49
CA ARG A 159 3.45 4.64 -3.96
C ARG A 159 3.47 6.13 -3.62
N THR A 160 4.44 6.59 -2.84
CA THR A 160 4.46 7.96 -2.32
C THR A 160 5.86 8.56 -2.41
N ILE A 161 5.96 9.70 -3.09
CA ILE A 161 7.14 10.57 -3.07
C ILE A 161 6.77 11.92 -2.45
N LYS A 162 7.72 12.51 -1.74
CA LYS A 162 7.66 13.90 -1.26
C LYS A 162 8.70 14.72 -1.99
N ILE A 163 8.28 15.79 -2.64
CA ILE A 163 9.13 16.74 -3.34
C ILE A 163 9.20 18.00 -2.47
N PHE A 164 10.37 18.32 -1.93
CA PHE A 164 10.54 19.50 -1.09
C PHE A 164 10.80 20.74 -1.94
N GLY A 165 10.27 21.90 -1.51
CA GLY A 165 10.59 23.19 -2.13
C GLY A 165 10.32 23.26 -3.63
N PHE A 166 9.23 22.63 -4.11
CA PHE A 166 8.88 22.61 -5.53
C PHE A 166 8.53 24.03 -6.02
N THR A 167 9.15 24.46 -7.13
CA THR A 167 8.86 25.73 -7.81
C THR A 167 8.36 25.46 -9.22
N PHE A 168 7.38 26.25 -9.68
CA PHE A 168 6.84 26.19 -11.04
C PHE A 168 6.01 27.46 -11.33
N ASP A 169 6.31 28.14 -12.43
CA ASP A 169 5.56 29.30 -12.94
C ASP A 169 4.26 28.84 -13.63
N ALA A 170 3.30 28.38 -12.83
CA ALA A 170 2.04 27.81 -13.32
C ALA A 170 1.17 28.80 -14.11
N ASP A 171 1.36 30.11 -13.91
CA ASP A 171 0.67 31.19 -14.63
C ASP A 171 1.18 31.38 -16.07
N LYS A 172 2.38 30.88 -16.38
CA LYS A 172 3.01 30.99 -17.71
C LYS A 172 2.94 29.70 -18.51
N ALA A 173 2.73 28.57 -17.86
CA ALA A 173 2.58 27.28 -18.52
C ALA A 173 1.13 27.09 -18.99
N PRO A 174 0.89 26.52 -20.19
CA PRO A 174 -0.47 26.19 -20.65
C PRO A 174 -1.16 25.21 -19.68
N ASP A 175 -0.42 24.15 -19.31
CA ASP A 175 -0.84 23.06 -18.44
C ASP A 175 0.38 22.51 -17.67
N GLY A 176 0.18 21.93 -16.49
CA GLY A 176 1.25 21.26 -15.72
C GLY A 176 0.73 20.07 -14.92
N TYR A 177 1.41 18.93 -15.04
CA TYR A 177 1.06 17.69 -14.33
C TYR A 177 2.34 17.03 -13.81
N PHE A 178 2.26 16.37 -12.65
CA PHE A 178 3.26 15.37 -12.28
C PHE A 178 2.97 14.07 -13.03
N PHE A 179 4.00 13.50 -13.63
CA PHE A 179 3.94 12.29 -14.44
C PHE A 179 5.06 11.35 -14.03
N VAL A 180 4.77 10.06 -13.97
CA VAL A 180 5.77 9.00 -13.73
C VAL A 180 5.68 7.96 -14.83
N GLY A 181 6.79 7.36 -15.22
CA GLY A 181 6.83 6.36 -16.29
C GLY A 181 8.16 5.62 -16.32
N ARG A 182 8.25 4.58 -17.15
CA ARG A 182 9.48 3.79 -17.28
C ARG A 182 10.51 4.53 -18.13
N GLY A 183 11.77 4.46 -17.70
CA GLY A 183 12.91 5.04 -18.42
C GLY A 183 13.21 6.49 -18.02
N PRO A 184 14.31 7.06 -18.57
CA PRO A 184 14.79 8.39 -18.18
C PRO A 184 13.92 9.54 -18.69
N ASN A 185 13.04 9.29 -19.67
CA ASN A 185 12.13 10.27 -20.24
C ASN A 185 10.71 9.71 -20.16
N VAL A 186 9.86 10.34 -19.36
CA VAL A 186 8.45 9.95 -19.24
C VAL A 186 7.71 10.47 -20.48
N ALA A 187 7.44 9.58 -21.45
CA ALA A 187 6.64 9.91 -22.61
C ALA A 187 5.17 10.12 -22.22
N HIS A 188 4.48 11.03 -22.92
CA HIS A 188 3.08 11.38 -22.61
C HIS A 188 2.12 10.18 -22.73
N ASP A 189 2.39 9.26 -23.66
CA ASP A 189 1.59 8.06 -23.94
C ASP A 189 1.96 6.85 -23.07
N ALA A 190 3.14 6.85 -22.44
CA ALA A 190 3.66 5.75 -21.62
C ALA A 190 3.74 6.08 -20.12
N GLY A 191 3.45 7.31 -19.74
CA GLY A 191 3.46 7.75 -18.35
C GLY A 191 2.07 7.81 -17.71
N VAL A 192 2.04 7.90 -16.39
CA VAL A 192 0.84 8.00 -15.57
C VAL A 192 0.84 9.34 -14.85
N LYS A 193 -0.27 10.08 -14.96
CA LYS A 193 -0.53 11.29 -14.15
C LYS A 193 -0.64 10.89 -12.68
N VAL A 194 0.16 11.50 -11.81
CA VAL A 194 0.11 11.20 -10.37
C VAL A 194 -0.66 12.28 -9.60
N PRO A 195 -1.57 11.90 -8.69
CA PRO A 195 -2.34 12.84 -7.90
C PRO A 195 -1.47 13.46 -6.80
N ILE A 196 -1.75 14.72 -6.47
CA ILE A 196 -1.11 15.43 -5.36
C ILE A 196 -1.92 15.19 -4.08
N ARG A 197 -1.31 14.56 -3.07
CA ARG A 197 -1.95 14.27 -1.77
C ARG A 197 -1.83 15.40 -0.73
N GLY A 198 -1.08 16.45 -1.04
CA GLY A 198 -0.92 17.64 -0.20
C GLY A 198 -0.01 18.66 -0.86
N ARG A 199 -0.11 19.93 -0.45
CA ARG A 199 0.82 21.01 -0.84
C ARG A 199 1.31 21.65 0.44
N ASP A 200 2.58 22.05 0.48
CA ASP A 200 3.05 22.96 1.51
C ASP A 200 2.38 24.32 1.22
N THR A 201 1.22 24.56 1.83
CA THR A 201 0.64 25.89 1.86
C THR A 201 1.39 26.69 2.91
N PRO A 202 1.95 27.87 2.59
CA PRO A 202 2.22 28.85 3.63
C PRO A 202 0.88 29.07 4.33
N GLU A 203 0.79 28.67 5.59
CA GLU A 203 -0.37 29.00 6.42
C GLU A 203 -0.54 30.53 6.36
N LEU A 204 -1.74 30.98 5.97
CA LEU A 204 -2.15 32.39 6.04
C LEU A 204 -2.46 32.78 7.48
#